data_AF-A0A7T6VEA8-F1
#
_entry.id   AF-A0A7T6VEA8-F1
#
_cell.length_a   1.000
_cell.length_b   1.000
_cell.length_c   1.000
_cell.angle_alpha   90.00
_cell.angle_beta   90.00
_cell.angle_gamma   90.00
#
_symmetry.space_group_name_H-M   'P 1'
#
loop_
_entity.id
_entity.type
_entity.pdbx_description
1 polymer ?
#
loop_
_entity_poly.entity_id
_entity_poly.type
_entity_poly.pdbx_seq_one_letter_code
_entity_poly.pdbx_strand_id
1 'polypeptide(L)'
;MTISNVDRVALASLLITVRNSAANNGPVVIYGYSDEHERDAIAIARNRAIAVQAYLLDLGVSKDRIHVESKIWRSNSVIPPGERNQVEIEFIPACSSDGCDNPCELSETR
;
A
#
# COMPACT_ATOMS: atom_id res chain seq x y z
N MET A 1 6.58 -1.62 16.23
CA MET A 1 5.15 -1.52 15.90
C MET A 1 4.75 -2.81 15.22
N THR A 2 3.58 -3.36 15.54
CA THR A 2 3.18 -4.70 15.06
C THR A 2 1.86 -4.57 14.31
N ILE A 3 1.78 -5.18 13.12
CA ILE A 3 0.54 -5.25 12.34
C ILE A 3 -0.44 -6.18 13.06
N SER A 4 -1.71 -5.79 13.14
CA SER A 4 -2.75 -6.64 13.75
C SER A 4 -2.95 -7.93 12.94
N ASN A 5 -3.47 -8.98 13.57
CA ASN A 5 -3.76 -10.23 12.85
C ASN A 5 -4.83 -10.04 11.76
N VAL A 6 -5.81 -9.17 12.00
CA VAL A 6 -6.86 -8.86 11.01
C VAL A 6 -6.24 -8.21 9.77
N ASP A 7 -5.36 -7.22 9.96
CA ASP A 7 -4.69 -6.55 8.84
C ASP A 7 -3.75 -7.50 8.10
N ARG A 8 -3.03 -8.39 8.82
CA ARG A 8 -2.18 -9.41 8.20
C ARG A 8 -2.97 -10.30 7.23
N VAL A 9 -4.14 -10.77 7.66
CA VAL A 9 -5.03 -11.59 6.82
C VAL A 9 -5.57 -10.79 5.63
N ALA A 10 -5.94 -9.52 5.84
CA ALA A 10 -6.41 -8.65 4.76
C ALA A 10 -5.31 -8.41 3.71
N LEU A 11 -4.08 -8.14 4.14
CA LEU A 11 -2.92 -7.94 3.26
C LEU A 11 -2.56 -9.20 2.48
N ALA A 12 -2.56 -10.36 3.14
CA ALA A 12 -2.32 -11.64 2.47
C ALA A 12 -3.40 -11.92 1.41
N SER A 13 -4.67 -11.67 1.74
CA SER A 13 -5.79 -11.82 0.79
C SER A 13 -5.67 -10.87 -0.40
N LEU A 14 -5.34 -9.60 -0.15
CA LEU A 14 -5.12 -8.61 -1.21
C LEU A 14 -3.97 -9.04 -2.14
N LEU A 15 -2.87 -9.55 -1.59
CA LEU A 15 -1.74 -10.02 -2.38
C LEU A 15 -2.11 -11.20 -3.29
N ILE A 16 -3.00 -12.10 -2.84
CA ILE A 16 -3.52 -13.18 -3.68
C ILE A 16 -4.31 -12.62 -4.87
N THR A 17 -5.17 -11.61 -4.64
CA THR A 17 -5.90 -10.93 -5.71
C THR A 17 -4.96 -10.25 -6.70
N VAL A 18 -3.93 -9.55 -6.21
CA VAL A 18 -2.93 -8.84 -7.05
C VAL A 18 -2.14 -9.81 -7.93
N ARG A 19 -1.80 -11.00 -7.44
CA ARG A 19 -1.07 -12.01 -8.23
C ARG A 19 -1.83 -12.45 -9.49
N ASN A 20 -3.14 -12.30 -9.50
CA ASN A 20 -4.01 -12.65 -10.64
C ASN A 20 -4.48 -11.40 -11.41
N SER A 21 -3.84 -10.25 -11.23
CA SER A 21 -4.21 -8.99 -11.89
C SER A 21 -3.05 -8.38 -12.68
N ALA A 22 -3.32 -7.27 -13.39
CA ALA A 22 -2.29 -6.50 -14.11
C ALA A 22 -1.19 -5.92 -13.18
N ALA A 23 -1.46 -5.83 -11.88
CA ALA A 23 -0.47 -5.41 -10.87
C ALA A 23 0.44 -6.53 -10.39
N ASN A 24 0.27 -7.76 -10.91
CA ASN A 24 1.20 -8.84 -10.65
C ASN A 24 2.62 -8.43 -11.09
N ASN A 25 3.60 -8.64 -10.21
CA ASN A 25 4.99 -8.23 -10.42
C ASN A 25 5.26 -6.72 -10.62
N GLY A 26 4.25 -5.86 -10.52
CA GLY A 26 4.43 -4.41 -10.64
C GLY A 26 4.92 -3.74 -9.35
N PRO A 27 5.22 -2.43 -9.39
CA PRO A 27 5.66 -1.68 -8.22
C PRO A 27 4.61 -1.67 -7.09
N VAL A 28 5.08 -1.57 -5.86
CA VAL A 28 4.24 -1.45 -4.66
C VAL A 28 4.66 -0.18 -3.92
N VAL A 29 3.72 0.71 -3.65
CA VAL A 29 3.99 1.92 -2.84
C VAL A 29 3.25 1.80 -1.52
N ILE A 30 3.98 2.00 -0.43
CA ILE A 30 3.44 1.96 0.93
C ILE A 30 3.57 3.36 1.51
N TYR A 31 2.44 4.00 1.79
CA TYR A 31 2.40 5.28 2.48
C TYR A 31 2.06 5.04 3.94
N GLY A 32 2.98 5.39 4.83
CA GLY A 32 2.68 5.48 6.25
C GLY A 32 2.18 6.88 6.58
N TYR A 33 1.15 6.96 7.40
CA TYR A 33 0.55 8.23 7.82
C TYR A 33 0.68 8.44 9.31
N SER A 34 0.70 9.71 9.71
CA SER A 34 0.64 10.15 11.11
C SER A 34 -0.01 11.53 11.18
N ASP A 35 -0.73 11.81 12.25
CA ASP A 35 -1.29 13.14 12.47
C ASP A 35 -0.21 14.12 12.90
N GLU A 36 -0.27 15.37 12.43
CA GLU A 36 0.77 16.36 12.69
C GLU A 36 0.97 16.71 14.18
N HIS A 37 0.00 16.38 15.04
CA HIS A 37 0.06 16.58 16.48
C HIS A 37 0.73 15.42 17.22
N GLU A 38 0.96 14.27 16.57
CA GLU A 38 1.71 13.16 17.16
C GLU A 38 3.19 13.59 17.33
N ARG A 39 3.77 13.27 18.50
CA ARG A 39 5.20 13.54 18.75
C ARG A 39 6.03 12.65 17.83
N ASP A 40 6.90 13.25 17.03
CA ASP A 40 7.69 12.60 15.97
C ASP A 40 6.83 11.94 14.86
N ALA A 41 5.78 12.65 14.42
CA ALA A 41 4.83 12.17 13.41
C ALA A 41 5.49 11.52 12.17
N ILE A 42 6.56 12.11 11.63
CA ILE A 42 7.28 11.53 10.47
C ILE A 42 7.89 10.16 10.81
N ALA A 43 8.48 10.01 11.99
CA ALA A 43 9.06 8.74 12.42
C ALA A 43 7.96 7.69 12.66
N ILE A 44 6.82 8.09 13.23
CA ILE A 44 5.66 7.22 13.42
C ILE A 44 5.13 6.72 12.06
N ALA A 45 4.88 7.64 11.13
CA ALA A 45 4.47 7.34 9.76
C ALA A 45 5.44 6.35 9.10
N ARG A 46 6.74 6.64 9.16
CA ARG A 46 7.77 5.76 8.60
C ARG A 46 7.76 4.37 9.22
N ASN A 47 7.66 4.28 10.54
CA ASN A 47 7.65 2.99 11.26
C ASN A 47 6.42 2.15 10.92
N ARG A 48 5.25 2.79 10.73
CA ARG A 48 4.03 2.11 10.24
C ARG A 48 4.27 1.49 8.86
N ALA A 49 4.81 2.25 7.92
CA ALA A 49 5.08 1.76 6.57
C ALA A 49 6.17 0.66 6.54
N ILE A 50 7.24 0.79 7.34
CA ILE A 50 8.29 -0.24 7.44
C ILE A 50 7.75 -1.55 8.01
N ALA A 51 6.82 -1.49 8.98
CA ALA A 51 6.20 -2.72 9.51
C ALA A 51 5.46 -3.49 8.40
N VAL A 52 4.70 -2.77 7.56
CA VAL A 52 4.01 -3.34 6.39
C VAL A 52 4.99 -3.84 5.33
N GLN A 53 6.05 -3.09 5.04
CA GLN A 53 7.12 -3.53 4.14
C GLN A 53 7.70 -4.87 4.60
N ALA A 54 8.08 -4.98 5.88
CA ALA A 54 8.64 -6.22 6.42
C ALA A 54 7.69 -7.41 6.24
N TYR A 55 6.39 -7.20 6.50
CA TYR A 55 5.40 -8.26 6.32
C TYR A 55 5.20 -8.65 4.85
N LEU A 56 5.20 -7.69 3.91
CA LEU A 56 5.11 -8.01 2.48
C LEU A 56 6.37 -8.75 1.97
N LEU A 57 7.56 -8.42 2.50
CA LEU A 57 8.78 -9.17 2.23
C LEU A 57 8.66 -10.62 2.72
N ASP A 58 8.13 -10.84 3.93
CA ASP A 58 7.88 -12.19 4.48
C ASP A 58 6.88 -13.00 3.63
N LEU A 59 5.93 -12.32 2.98
CA LEU A 59 4.99 -12.93 2.03
C LEU A 59 5.57 -13.15 0.62
N GLY A 60 6.85 -12.81 0.41
CA GLY A 60 7.58 -13.03 -0.83
C GLY A 60 7.46 -11.91 -1.88
N VAL A 61 7.01 -10.71 -1.50
CA VAL A 61 7.11 -9.55 -2.39
C VAL A 61 8.58 -9.12 -2.46
N SER A 62 9.11 -8.93 -3.67
CA SER A 62 10.51 -8.58 -3.84
C SER A 62 10.81 -7.15 -3.37
N LYS A 63 11.95 -6.94 -2.72
CA LYS A 63 12.32 -5.65 -2.09
C LYS A 63 12.47 -4.52 -3.09
N ASP A 64 13.00 -4.80 -4.27
CA ASP A 64 13.19 -3.85 -5.38
C ASP A 64 11.88 -3.29 -5.94
N ARG A 65 10.75 -3.97 -5.70
CA ARG A 65 9.42 -3.51 -6.09
C ARG A 65 8.79 -2.57 -5.06
N ILE A 66 9.29 -2.52 -3.83
CA ILE A 66 8.61 -1.82 -2.72
C ILE A 66 9.23 -0.44 -2.49
N HIS A 67 8.40 0.58 -2.62
CA HIS A 67 8.69 1.96 -2.24
C HIS A 67 7.95 2.32 -0.95
N VAL A 68 8.63 3.02 -0.05
CA VAL A 68 8.07 3.43 1.24
C VAL A 68 8.11 4.95 1.33
N GLU A 69 6.96 5.53 1.64
CA GLU A 69 6.79 6.96 1.86
C GLU A 69 6.17 7.25 3.21
N SER A 70 6.39 8.46 3.71
CA SER A 70 5.81 8.96 4.95
C SER A 70 5.03 10.23 4.65
N LYS A 71 3.76 10.24 5.01
CA LYS A 71 2.82 11.34 4.82
C LYS A 71 2.27 11.79 6.17
N ILE A 72 1.93 13.07 6.26
CA ILE A 72 1.39 13.66 7.49
C ILE A 72 -0.04 14.15 7.21
N TRP A 73 -0.98 13.71 8.03
CA TRP A 73 -2.31 14.28 8.07
C TRP A 73 -2.25 15.65 8.73
N ARG A 74 -2.55 16.68 7.93
CA ARG A 74 -2.62 18.07 8.39
C ARG A 74 -3.96 18.35 9.07
N SER A 75 -3.99 19.30 10.00
CA SER A 75 -5.21 19.77 10.67
C SER A 75 -6.26 20.27 9.69
N ASN A 76 -5.83 20.87 8.58
CA ASN A 76 -6.70 21.35 7.52
C ASN A 76 -7.08 20.27 6.48
N SER A 77 -6.77 18.99 6.74
CA SER A 77 -7.21 17.89 5.87
C SER A 77 -8.75 17.82 5.87
N VAL A 78 -9.33 17.68 4.69
CA VAL A 78 -10.77 17.48 4.50
C VAL A 78 -11.24 16.13 5.05
N ILE A 79 -10.33 15.16 5.21
CA ILE A 79 -10.63 13.85 5.78
C ILE A 79 -10.66 13.98 7.32
N PRO A 80 -11.79 13.65 7.97
CA PRO A 80 -11.93 13.78 9.41
C PRO A 80 -11.06 12.75 10.15
N PRO A 81 -10.60 13.03 11.38
CA PRO A 81 -9.66 12.17 12.11
C PRO A 81 -10.09 10.70 12.23
N GLY A 82 -11.39 10.41 12.39
CA GLY A 82 -11.90 9.04 12.50
C GLY A 82 -11.84 8.21 11.21
N GLU A 83 -11.64 8.86 10.06
CA GLU A 83 -11.58 8.22 8.75
C GLU A 83 -10.16 8.21 8.16
N ARG A 84 -9.20 8.79 8.88
CA ARG A 84 -7.80 8.84 8.46
C ARG A 84 -7.18 7.46 8.58
N ASN A 85 -6.72 6.93 7.46
CA ASN A 85 -5.92 5.72 7.45
C ASN A 85 -4.51 5.98 8.03
N GLN A 86 -3.97 4.95 8.66
CA GLN A 86 -2.59 4.95 9.19
C GLN A 86 -1.58 4.42 8.17
N VAL A 87 -2.04 3.58 7.24
CA VAL A 87 -1.25 3.06 6.13
C VAL A 87 -2.14 2.99 4.89
N GLU A 88 -1.56 3.25 3.73
CA GLU A 88 -2.13 2.99 2.41
C GLU A 88 -1.13 2.19 1.59
N ILE A 89 -1.64 1.30 0.73
CA ILE A 89 -0.81 0.44 -0.09
C ILE A 89 -1.40 0.44 -1.49
N GLU A 90 -0.56 0.77 -2.46
CA GLU A 90 -0.90 0.76 -3.88
C GLU A 90 -0.09 -0.32 -4.59
N PHE A 91 -0.78 -1.22 -5.29
CA PHE A 91 -0.16 -2.17 -6.21
C PHE A 91 -0.34 -1.64 -7.63
N ILE A 92 0.76 -1.20 -8.24
CA ILE A 92 0.77 -0.53 -9.53
C ILE A 92 0.90 -1.59 -10.63
N PRO A 93 0.13 -1.49 -11.75
CA PRO A 93 0.28 -2.37 -12.90
C PRO A 93 1.74 -2.49 -13.41
N ALA A 94 2.16 -3.70 -13.76
CA ALA A 94 3.44 -3.97 -14.40
C ALA A 94 3.33 -3.68 -15.91
N CYS A 95 3.38 -2.40 -16.27
CA CYS A 95 3.16 -1.97 -17.65
C CYS A 95 4.42 -2.17 -18.49
N SER A 96 4.23 -2.55 -19.76
CA SER A 96 5.32 -2.56 -20.73
C SER A 96 5.65 -1.12 -21.16
N SER A 97 6.68 -0.94 -21.99
CA SER A 97 6.99 0.36 -22.62
C SER A 97 5.82 0.92 -23.43
N ASP A 98 4.93 0.04 -23.89
CA ASP A 98 3.79 0.39 -24.74
C ASP A 98 2.55 0.80 -23.91
N GLY A 99 2.66 0.77 -22.58
CA GLY A 99 1.61 1.13 -21.64
C GLY A 99 1.02 -0.06 -20.89
N CYS A 100 -0.03 0.21 -20.12
CA CYS A 100 -0.78 -0.81 -19.39
C CYS A 100 -2.03 -1.15 -20.20
N ASP A 101 -2.31 -2.44 -20.38
CA ASP A 101 -3.63 -2.86 -20.87
C ASP A 101 -4.71 -2.34 -19.92
N ASN A 102 -5.82 -1.85 -20.46
CA ASN A 102 -6.93 -1.37 -19.65
C ASN A 102 -7.50 -2.55 -18.84
N PRO A 103 -7.38 -2.55 -17.50
CA PRO A 103 -7.81 -3.68 -16.68
C PRO A 103 -9.33 -3.91 -16.74
N CYS A 104 -10.10 -2.93 -17.25
CA CYS A 104 -11.54 -3.01 -17.39
C CYS A 104 -12.03 -3.61 -18.72
N GLU A 105 -11.15 -3.89 -19.69
CA GLU A 105 -11.55 -4.34 -21.04
C GLU A 105 -11.58 -5.87 -21.25
N LEU A 106 -11.31 -6.67 -20.20
CA LEU A 106 -11.34 -8.14 -20.30
C LEU A 106 -12.76 -8.75 -20.17
N SER A 107 -13.82 -7.95 -20.26
CA SER A 107 -15.20 -8.42 -20.12
C SER A 107 -16.12 -8.02 -21.28
N GLU A 108 -15.67 -8.12 -22.53
CA GLU A 108 -16.58 -8.15 -23.68
C GLU A 108 -16.11 -9.15 -24.76
N THR A 109 -16.27 -10.44 -24.50
CA THR A 109 -16.51 -11.40 -25.59
C THR A 109 -17.15 -12.69 -25.07
N ARG A 110 -18.48 -12.74 -25.11
CA ARG A 110 -19.22 -13.96 -25.40
C ARG A 110 -20.50 -13.66 -26.16
#